data_AF-A0A6A2YIL6-F1
#
_entry.id   AF-A0A6A2YIL6-F1
#
_cell.length_a   1.000
_cell.length_b   1.000
_cell.length_c   1.000
_cell.angle_alpha   90.00
_cell.angle_beta   90.00
_cell.angle_gamma   90.00
#
_symmetry.space_group_name_H-M   'P 1'
#
loop_
_entity.id
_entity.type
_entity.pdbx_description
1 polymer ?
#
loop_
_entity_poly.entity_id
_entity_poly.type
_entity_poly.pdbx_seq_one_letter_code
_entity_poly.pdbx_strand_id
1 'polypeptide(L)'
;MKHGAERMLMPSPSIQQFVDAVKKTVFANKRWIPPPGKGSLYVKPLLLGTGPILGLAPAPEYTFVVYASPVRNYFKSPLNLYIDEEFVRASPGGAGGVKSITNYAPVLKAIARAKERGFSDVLYLDAMNRKYLEEVSSCNIFIVKGNHISTPSTNGTILAGVTRKSILEFARDQGYQVEERAIPVDDVVDADEVFCTGTAVGVAPVGSITHQDRRIEFKTEGNLVCKELYSTLVGLQTGRIEDKKGWTVEIH
;
A
#
# COMPACT_ATOMS: atom_id res chain seq x y z
N MET A 1 -8.26 -10.67 0.89
CA MET A 1 -7.88 -12.04 0.47
C MET A 1 -8.90 -12.63 -0.50
N LYS A 2 -10.18 -12.75 -0.13
CA LYS A 2 -11.26 -13.32 -0.97
C LYS A 2 -11.25 -12.84 -2.43
N HIS A 3 -11.26 -11.54 -2.68
CA HIS A 3 -11.19 -10.99 -4.05
C HIS A 3 -9.93 -11.40 -4.84
N GLY A 4 -8.79 -11.51 -4.15
CA GLY A 4 -7.56 -11.98 -4.79
C GLY A 4 -7.61 -13.47 -5.11
N ALA A 5 -8.18 -14.27 -4.23
CA ALA A 5 -8.40 -15.70 -4.46
C ALA A 5 -9.33 -15.93 -5.65
N GLU A 6 -10.46 -15.20 -5.71
CA GLU A 6 -11.38 -15.23 -6.85
C GLU A 6 -10.67 -14.89 -8.17
N ARG A 7 -9.89 -13.81 -8.22
CA ARG A 7 -9.13 -13.42 -9.42
C ARG A 7 -8.14 -14.49 -9.88
N MET A 8 -7.58 -15.25 -8.94
CA MET A 8 -6.58 -16.29 -9.19
C MET A 8 -7.19 -17.69 -9.30
N LEU A 9 -8.54 -17.82 -9.35
CA LEU A 9 -9.27 -19.09 -9.30
C LEU A 9 -8.82 -20.01 -8.14
N MET A 10 -8.76 -19.45 -6.93
CA MET A 10 -8.41 -20.16 -5.71
C MET A 10 -9.60 -20.18 -4.75
N PRO A 11 -9.86 -21.28 -4.03
CA PRO A 11 -10.82 -21.31 -2.94
C PRO A 11 -10.29 -20.47 -1.78
N SER A 12 -11.03 -19.42 -1.39
CA SER A 12 -10.67 -18.60 -0.24
C SER A 12 -11.18 -19.20 1.08
N PRO A 13 -10.46 -19.05 2.20
CA PRO A 13 -11.07 -19.25 3.51
C PRO A 13 -12.26 -18.32 3.71
N SER A 14 -13.25 -18.75 4.50
CA SER A 14 -14.32 -17.86 4.96
C SER A 14 -13.74 -16.70 5.78
N ILE A 15 -14.50 -15.60 5.93
CA ILE A 15 -14.10 -14.46 6.76
C ILE A 15 -13.80 -14.93 8.18
N GLN A 16 -14.65 -15.81 8.74
CA GLN A 16 -14.47 -16.36 10.08
C GLN A 16 -13.16 -17.14 10.21
N GLN A 17 -12.89 -18.09 9.29
CA GLN A 17 -11.65 -18.87 9.30
C GLN A 17 -10.41 -17.97 9.20
N PHE A 18 -10.47 -16.93 8.35
CA PHE A 18 -9.38 -15.98 8.21
C PHE A 18 -9.12 -15.20 9.50
N VAL A 19 -10.17 -14.61 10.08
CA VAL A 19 -10.07 -13.80 11.31
C VAL A 19 -9.60 -14.65 12.48
N ASP A 20 -10.14 -15.86 12.64
CA ASP A 20 -9.74 -16.77 13.71
C ASP A 20 -8.27 -17.21 13.58
N ALA A 21 -7.82 -17.53 12.37
CA ALA A 21 -6.41 -17.86 12.13
C ALA A 21 -5.49 -16.69 12.48
N VAL A 22 -5.85 -15.47 12.07
CA VAL A 22 -5.10 -14.25 12.42
C VAL A 22 -5.04 -14.05 13.94
N LYS A 23 -6.18 -14.11 14.63
CA LYS A 23 -6.23 -13.96 16.10
C LYS A 23 -5.38 -15.00 16.81
N LYS A 24 -5.52 -16.28 16.43
CA LYS A 24 -4.73 -17.39 17.00
C LYS A 24 -3.23 -17.19 16.77
N THR A 25 -2.81 -16.79 15.56
CA THR A 25 -1.40 -16.51 15.27
C THR A 25 -0.87 -15.35 16.12
N VAL A 26 -1.62 -14.26 16.25
CA VAL A 26 -1.20 -13.12 17.09
C VAL A 26 -1.10 -13.52 18.56
N PHE A 27 -2.13 -14.19 19.10
CA PHE A 27 -2.16 -14.63 20.49
C PHE A 27 -0.99 -15.56 20.83
N ALA A 28 -0.73 -16.56 19.99
CA ALA A 28 0.39 -17.49 20.15
C ALA A 28 1.77 -16.79 20.09
N ASN A 29 1.84 -15.61 19.45
CA ASN A 29 3.07 -14.83 19.28
C ASN A 29 3.08 -13.53 20.12
N LYS A 30 2.20 -13.40 21.14
CA LYS A 30 2.08 -12.18 21.96
C LYS A 30 3.42 -11.69 22.53
N ARG A 31 4.31 -12.61 22.92
CA ARG A 31 5.65 -12.28 23.44
C ARG A 31 6.56 -11.56 22.44
N TRP A 32 6.27 -11.63 21.15
CA TRP A 32 7.02 -10.97 20.09
C TRP A 32 6.45 -9.60 19.71
N ILE A 33 5.33 -9.17 20.30
CA ILE A 33 4.77 -7.85 20.06
C ILE A 33 5.76 -6.80 20.61
N PRO A 34 6.27 -5.88 19.79
CA PRO A 34 7.18 -4.85 20.27
C PRO A 34 6.52 -3.96 21.34
N PRO A 35 7.29 -3.43 22.30
CA PRO A 35 6.78 -2.46 23.26
C PRO A 35 6.15 -1.24 22.56
N PRO A 36 5.20 -0.53 23.22
CA PRO A 36 4.56 0.66 22.65
C PRO A 36 5.58 1.66 22.08
N GLY A 37 5.36 2.08 20.84
CA GLY A 37 6.23 3.03 20.13
C GLY A 37 7.54 2.45 19.57
N LYS A 38 7.83 1.15 19.78
CA LYS A 38 9.04 0.50 19.23
C LYS A 38 8.81 -0.28 17.94
N GLY A 39 7.56 -0.54 17.59
CA GLY A 39 7.19 -1.26 16.38
C GLY A 39 5.81 -1.90 16.48
N SER A 40 5.54 -2.86 15.61
CA SER A 40 4.31 -3.65 15.59
C SER A 40 4.59 -5.12 15.25
N LEU A 41 3.62 -6.00 15.50
CA LEU A 41 3.68 -7.38 15.03
C LEU A 41 3.00 -7.45 13.66
N TYR A 42 3.78 -7.57 12.59
CA TYR A 42 3.24 -7.69 11.23
C TYR A 42 2.69 -9.10 11.02
N VAL A 43 1.41 -9.22 10.66
CA VAL A 43 0.77 -10.49 10.34
C VAL A 43 0.76 -10.70 8.82
N LYS A 44 1.23 -11.86 8.36
CA LYS A 44 1.21 -12.25 6.94
C LYS A 44 0.37 -13.51 6.72
N PRO A 45 -0.90 -13.33 6.35
CA PRO A 45 -1.71 -14.38 5.74
C PRO A 45 -1.26 -14.63 4.28
N LEU A 46 -1.10 -15.89 3.90
CA LEU A 46 -0.80 -16.35 2.54
C LEU A 46 -1.75 -17.47 2.14
N LEU A 47 -2.17 -17.47 0.87
CA LEU A 47 -2.91 -18.55 0.25
C LEU A 47 -2.09 -19.03 -0.95
N LEU A 48 -1.76 -20.32 -0.98
CA LEU A 48 -0.82 -20.93 -1.93
C LEU A 48 -1.51 -22.11 -2.62
N GLY A 49 -1.33 -22.27 -3.94
CA GLY A 49 -1.64 -23.54 -4.60
C GLY A 49 -0.51 -24.54 -4.34
N THR A 50 -0.82 -25.71 -3.78
CA THR A 50 0.17 -26.67 -3.27
C THR A 50 0.00 -28.10 -3.78
N GLY A 51 -1.03 -28.35 -4.60
CA GLY A 51 -1.31 -29.70 -5.10
C GLY A 51 -0.38 -30.16 -6.25
N PRO A 52 -0.28 -31.48 -6.51
CA PRO A 52 0.63 -32.05 -7.50
C PRO A 52 0.09 -31.89 -8.93
N ILE A 53 0.46 -30.82 -9.61
CA ILE A 53 0.09 -30.57 -11.01
C ILE A 53 1.24 -29.93 -11.79
N LEU A 54 1.50 -30.42 -13.00
CA LEU A 54 2.45 -29.80 -13.95
C LEU A 54 1.77 -28.97 -15.03
N GLY A 55 0.50 -29.28 -15.34
CA GLY A 55 -0.28 -28.58 -16.35
C GLY A 55 -0.73 -27.18 -15.92
N LEU A 56 -1.03 -26.32 -16.89
CA LEU A 56 -1.56 -24.98 -16.66
C LEU A 56 -3.06 -25.04 -16.31
N ALA A 57 -3.37 -25.25 -15.04
CA ALA A 57 -4.72 -25.25 -14.49
C ALA A 57 -4.70 -24.81 -13.01
N PRO A 58 -5.85 -24.47 -12.40
CA PRO A 58 -5.95 -24.27 -10.96
C PRO A 58 -5.37 -25.47 -10.19
N ALA A 59 -4.69 -25.20 -9.07
CA ALA A 59 -4.09 -26.25 -8.26
C ALA A 59 -5.18 -27.16 -7.68
N PRO A 60 -4.96 -28.49 -7.57
CA PRO A 60 -5.94 -29.39 -6.99
C PRO A 60 -6.05 -29.24 -5.45
N GLU A 61 -5.04 -28.62 -4.83
CA GLU A 61 -4.99 -28.36 -3.38
C GLU A 61 -4.41 -26.97 -3.09
N TYR A 62 -4.81 -26.42 -1.94
CA TYR A 62 -4.39 -25.10 -1.50
C TYR A 62 -4.04 -25.10 -0.02
N THR A 63 -2.99 -24.34 0.33
CA THR A 63 -2.55 -24.13 1.71
C THR A 63 -2.80 -22.69 2.12
N PHE A 64 -3.57 -22.48 3.19
CA PHE A 64 -3.70 -21.20 3.88
C PHE A 64 -2.80 -21.20 5.11
N VAL A 65 -1.85 -20.27 5.15
CA VAL A 65 -0.89 -20.13 6.26
C VAL A 65 -0.87 -18.69 6.76
N VAL A 66 -0.77 -18.51 8.07
CA VAL A 66 -0.63 -17.20 8.70
C VAL A 66 0.59 -17.23 9.61
N TYR A 67 1.59 -16.40 9.31
CA TYR A 67 2.74 -16.17 10.18
C TYR A 67 2.80 -14.71 10.63
N ALA A 68 3.62 -14.43 11.64
CA ALA A 68 3.82 -13.09 12.15
C ALA A 68 5.31 -12.79 12.33
N SER A 69 5.69 -11.52 12.22
CA SER A 69 7.07 -11.07 12.43
C SER A 69 7.09 -9.68 13.08
N PRO A 70 7.89 -9.44 14.13
CA PRO A 70 8.04 -8.10 14.69
C PRO A 70 8.73 -7.18 13.68
N VAL A 71 8.15 -6.01 13.46
CA VAL A 71 8.68 -4.99 12.56
C VAL A 71 8.93 -3.69 13.30
N ARG A 72 10.00 -3.00 12.91
CA ARG A 72 10.26 -1.61 13.34
C ARG A 72 9.44 -0.66 12.49
N ASN A 73 9.34 0.59 12.93
CA ASN A 73 8.81 1.66 12.09
C ASN A 73 9.75 1.84 10.88
N TYR A 74 9.21 1.60 9.67
CA TYR A 74 10.00 1.44 8.44
C TYR A 74 10.66 2.73 7.94
N PHE A 75 10.03 3.89 8.12
CA PHE A 75 10.48 5.13 7.48
C PHE A 75 10.74 6.23 8.51
N LYS A 76 11.97 6.75 8.47
CA LYS A 76 12.39 7.95 9.20
C LYS A 76 12.63 9.15 8.28
N SER A 77 12.70 8.92 6.97
CA SER A 77 13.04 9.93 5.98
C SER A 77 11.99 9.96 4.86
N PRO A 78 11.71 11.13 4.27
CA PRO A 78 10.86 11.23 3.09
C PRO A 78 11.37 10.37 1.93
N LEU A 79 10.44 9.83 1.15
CA LEU A 79 10.75 9.05 -0.04
C LEU A 79 11.26 9.97 -1.15
N ASN A 80 12.28 9.54 -1.86
CA ASN A 80 12.69 10.15 -3.12
C ASN A 80 12.38 9.11 -4.23
N LEU A 81 11.56 9.48 -5.21
CA LEU A 81 10.99 8.54 -6.18
C LEU A 81 11.49 8.83 -7.59
N TYR A 82 11.60 7.78 -8.39
CA TYR A 82 11.90 7.87 -9.82
C TYR A 82 10.70 7.38 -10.63
N ILE A 83 10.33 8.14 -11.68
CA ILE A 83 9.35 7.69 -12.66
C ILE A 83 10.08 6.87 -13.72
N ASP A 84 9.72 5.58 -13.80
CA ASP A 84 10.28 4.65 -14.77
C ASP A 84 9.34 4.51 -15.98
N GLU A 85 9.84 4.84 -17.17
CA GLU A 85 9.09 4.74 -18.42
C GLU A 85 9.26 3.37 -19.11
N GLU A 86 10.26 2.58 -18.73
CA GLU A 86 10.54 1.26 -19.31
C GLU A 86 9.58 0.23 -18.72
N PHE A 87 9.48 0.15 -17.39
CA PHE A 87 8.69 -0.86 -16.70
C PHE A 87 7.25 -0.42 -16.45
N VAL A 88 6.32 -1.37 -16.51
CA VAL A 88 4.95 -1.23 -15.99
C VAL A 88 4.79 -2.09 -14.75
N ARG A 89 3.98 -1.64 -13.81
CA ARG A 89 3.61 -2.44 -12.63
C ARG A 89 2.50 -3.44 -12.95
N ALA A 90 1.49 -2.97 -13.68
CA ALA A 90 0.31 -3.74 -14.06
C ALA A 90 -0.28 -3.18 -15.35
N SER A 91 -1.11 -3.97 -16.02
CA SER A 91 -1.86 -3.58 -17.22
C SER A 91 -3.36 -3.88 -17.07
N PRO A 92 -4.24 -3.18 -17.81
CA PRO A 92 -5.66 -3.49 -17.84
C PRO A 92 -5.90 -4.96 -18.21
N GLY A 93 -6.84 -5.62 -17.53
CA GLY A 93 -7.08 -7.06 -17.68
C GLY A 93 -6.06 -7.95 -16.96
N GLY A 94 -5.00 -7.39 -16.37
CA GLY A 94 -4.03 -8.10 -15.53
C GLY A 94 -4.52 -8.40 -14.11
N ALA A 95 -3.58 -8.64 -13.20
CA ALA A 95 -3.86 -8.92 -11.79
C ALA A 95 -3.58 -7.72 -10.87
N GLY A 96 -3.34 -6.52 -11.42
CA GLY A 96 -2.84 -5.35 -10.68
C GLY A 96 -3.68 -4.97 -9.46
N GLY A 97 -5.01 -5.01 -9.57
CA GLY A 97 -5.94 -4.66 -8.50
C GLY A 97 -6.05 -5.68 -7.36
N VAL A 98 -5.32 -6.80 -7.41
CA VAL A 98 -5.30 -7.80 -6.33
C VAL A 98 -3.89 -8.02 -5.79
N LYS A 99 -3.80 -8.45 -4.52
CA LYS A 99 -2.51 -8.68 -3.86
C LYS A 99 -1.94 -10.07 -4.22
N SER A 100 -1.43 -10.20 -5.44
CA SER A 100 -0.82 -11.43 -5.98
C SER A 100 0.69 -11.29 -6.14
N ILE A 101 1.44 -12.38 -5.96
CA ILE A 101 2.90 -12.43 -6.21
C ILE A 101 3.26 -12.07 -7.65
N THR A 102 2.35 -12.31 -8.59
CA THR A 102 2.49 -11.96 -10.02
C THR A 102 2.71 -10.47 -10.24
N ASN A 103 2.35 -9.61 -9.28
CA ASN A 103 2.54 -8.17 -9.36
C ASN A 103 3.81 -7.68 -8.66
N TYR A 104 4.44 -8.52 -7.83
CA TYR A 104 5.63 -8.15 -7.05
C TYR A 104 6.92 -8.62 -7.72
N ALA A 105 6.92 -9.81 -8.35
CA ALA A 105 8.11 -10.31 -9.03
C ALA A 105 8.55 -9.44 -10.22
N PRO A 106 7.65 -8.95 -11.10
CA PRO A 106 8.06 -8.17 -12.28
C PRO A 106 8.70 -6.81 -11.94
N VAL A 107 8.35 -6.21 -10.81
CA VAL A 107 8.81 -4.86 -10.44
C VAL A 107 10.20 -4.85 -9.79
N LEU A 108 10.72 -6.00 -9.34
CA LEU A 108 11.99 -6.07 -8.59
C LEU A 108 13.18 -5.50 -9.36
N LYS A 109 13.23 -5.71 -10.69
CA LYS A 109 14.31 -5.18 -11.54
C LYS A 109 14.29 -3.65 -11.60
N ALA A 110 13.11 -3.05 -11.73
CA ALA A 110 12.95 -1.60 -11.75
C ALA A 110 13.33 -0.98 -10.40
N ILE A 111 12.88 -1.60 -9.29
CA ILE A 111 13.23 -1.18 -7.93
C ILE A 111 14.75 -1.24 -7.70
N ALA A 112 15.41 -2.32 -8.15
CA ALA A 112 16.85 -2.46 -8.02
C ALA A 112 17.60 -1.34 -8.77
N ARG A 113 17.21 -1.07 -10.03
CA ARG A 113 17.78 0.03 -10.83
C ARG A 113 17.57 1.41 -10.20
N ALA A 114 16.38 1.68 -9.67
CA ALA A 114 16.09 2.93 -8.98
C ALA A 114 17.00 3.11 -7.75
N LYS A 115 17.16 2.05 -6.94
CA LYS A 115 18.05 2.06 -5.78
C LYS A 115 19.52 2.27 -6.15
N GLU A 116 20.01 1.62 -7.20
CA GLU A 116 21.37 1.83 -7.72
C GLU A 116 21.63 3.29 -8.10
N ARG A 117 20.59 4.01 -8.53
CA ARG A 117 20.65 5.45 -8.86
C ARG A 117 20.38 6.36 -7.67
N GLY A 118 20.25 5.82 -6.46
CA GLY A 118 20.00 6.59 -5.23
C GLY A 118 18.53 6.91 -4.94
N PHE A 119 17.59 6.32 -5.67
CA PHE A 119 16.16 6.48 -5.41
C PHE A 119 15.63 5.51 -4.35
N SER A 120 14.60 5.93 -3.62
CA SER A 120 13.94 5.10 -2.61
C SER A 120 13.10 3.99 -3.23
N ASP A 121 12.34 4.34 -4.28
CA ASP A 121 11.44 3.43 -4.98
C ASP A 121 11.04 4.00 -6.36
N VAL A 122 10.24 3.25 -7.11
CA VAL A 122 9.72 3.61 -8.44
C VAL A 122 8.27 4.05 -8.33
N LEU A 123 7.93 5.20 -8.92
CA LEU A 123 6.57 5.63 -9.19
C LEU A 123 6.18 5.20 -10.62
N TYR A 124 5.19 4.32 -10.73
CA TYR A 124 4.76 3.78 -12.01
C TYR A 124 3.69 4.64 -12.68
N LEU A 125 3.77 4.68 -14.02
CA LEU A 125 2.74 5.23 -14.88
C LEU A 125 1.86 4.10 -15.46
N ASP A 126 0.66 4.48 -15.90
CA ASP A 126 -0.29 3.58 -16.54
C ASP A 126 0.31 2.90 -17.77
N ALA A 127 0.03 1.61 -17.95
CA ALA A 127 0.62 0.82 -19.03
C ALA A 127 0.20 1.25 -20.45
N MET A 128 -0.93 1.96 -20.58
CA MET A 128 -1.53 2.24 -21.89
C MET A 128 -1.00 3.53 -22.51
N ASN A 129 -0.95 4.60 -21.71
CA ASN A 129 -0.63 5.94 -22.18
C ASN A 129 0.70 6.45 -21.65
N ARG A 130 1.27 5.79 -20.62
CA ARG A 130 2.48 6.27 -19.92
C ARG A 130 2.35 7.73 -19.49
N LYS A 131 1.17 8.10 -19.02
CA LYS A 131 0.83 9.50 -18.68
C LYS A 131 0.27 9.64 -17.28
N TYR A 132 -0.47 8.66 -16.78
CA TYR A 132 -1.18 8.75 -15.52
C TYR A 132 -0.44 8.02 -14.42
N LEU A 133 -0.33 8.62 -13.24
CA LEU A 133 0.27 7.99 -12.06
C LEU A 133 -0.59 6.80 -11.59
N GLU A 134 0.07 5.71 -11.18
CA GLU A 134 -0.58 4.56 -10.57
C GLU A 134 -0.15 4.35 -9.11
N GLU A 135 0.98 3.67 -8.89
CA GLU A 135 1.43 3.25 -7.57
C GLU A 135 2.94 3.37 -7.44
N VAL A 136 3.41 3.37 -6.20
CA VAL A 136 4.83 3.28 -5.86
C VAL A 136 5.11 1.86 -5.40
N SER A 137 5.56 0.96 -6.30
CA SER A 137 5.83 -0.48 -6.12
C SER A 137 4.87 -1.30 -5.24
N SER A 138 4.80 -1.00 -3.94
CA SER A 138 3.96 -1.66 -2.94
C SER A 138 3.05 -0.70 -2.13
N CYS A 139 2.96 0.57 -2.52
CA CYS A 139 2.22 1.65 -1.85
C CYS A 139 1.32 2.41 -2.83
N ASN A 140 0.19 2.91 -2.33
CA ASN A 140 -0.65 3.86 -3.06
C ASN A 140 -0.10 5.28 -2.92
N ILE A 141 -0.25 6.12 -3.95
CA ILE A 141 0.19 7.51 -3.96
C ILE A 141 -0.98 8.50 -3.82
N PHE A 142 -0.71 9.63 -3.19
CA PHE A 142 -1.64 10.74 -2.99
C PHE A 142 -0.95 12.06 -3.31
N ILE A 143 -1.71 12.99 -3.89
CA ILE A 143 -1.29 14.36 -4.19
C ILE A 143 -2.19 15.33 -3.43
N VAL A 144 -1.60 16.36 -2.83
CA VAL A 144 -2.30 17.45 -2.15
C VAL A 144 -2.08 18.75 -2.92
N LYS A 145 -3.17 19.51 -3.14
CA LYS A 145 -3.13 20.87 -3.69
C LYS A 145 -4.20 21.72 -2.99
N GLY A 146 -3.78 22.67 -2.16
CA GLY A 146 -4.64 23.41 -1.26
C GLY A 146 -5.44 22.47 -0.35
N ASN A 147 -6.78 22.57 -0.41
CA ASN A 147 -7.68 21.70 0.34
C ASN A 147 -8.09 20.41 -0.41
N HIS A 148 -7.48 20.10 -1.56
CA HIS A 148 -7.81 18.93 -2.36
C HIS A 148 -6.78 17.82 -2.19
N ILE A 149 -7.25 16.60 -1.99
CA ILE A 149 -6.45 15.38 -1.94
C ILE A 149 -6.90 14.46 -3.06
N SER A 150 -6.00 14.18 -4.01
CA SER A 150 -6.25 13.29 -5.14
C SER A 150 -5.45 11.99 -5.01
N THR A 151 -6.05 10.87 -5.42
CA THR A 151 -5.34 9.58 -5.57
C THR A 151 -5.85 8.81 -6.80
N PRO A 152 -5.03 7.97 -7.44
CA PRO A 152 -5.49 7.13 -8.55
C PRO A 152 -6.66 6.21 -8.15
N SER A 153 -7.70 6.13 -8.99
CA SER A 153 -8.89 5.29 -8.74
C SER A 153 -8.58 3.80 -8.81
N THR A 154 -9.18 2.97 -7.95
CA THR A 154 -8.86 1.52 -7.86
C THR A 154 -9.54 0.63 -8.92
N ASN A 155 -9.99 1.21 -10.03
CA ASN A 155 -10.69 0.48 -11.08
C ASN A 155 -9.69 -0.14 -12.06
N GLY A 156 -9.16 -1.31 -11.70
CA GLY A 156 -8.35 -2.13 -12.60
C GLY A 156 -6.93 -2.38 -12.10
N THR A 157 -6.00 -1.51 -12.47
CA THR A 157 -4.56 -1.72 -12.26
C THR A 157 -4.06 -1.29 -10.89
N ILE A 158 -4.85 -0.61 -10.06
CA ILE A 158 -4.41 -0.11 -8.75
C ILE A 158 -4.96 -1.00 -7.63
N LEU A 159 -4.12 -1.39 -6.68
CA LEU A 159 -4.52 -2.18 -5.53
C LEU A 159 -5.34 -1.33 -4.57
N ALA A 160 -6.55 -1.79 -4.24
CA ALA A 160 -7.41 -1.15 -3.24
C ALA A 160 -6.85 -1.34 -1.81
N GLY A 161 -5.84 -0.55 -1.45
CA GLY A 161 -5.16 -0.62 -0.16
C GLY A 161 -6.09 -0.25 1.00
N VAL A 162 -5.97 -1.00 2.10
CA VAL A 162 -6.75 -0.72 3.32
C VAL A 162 -6.33 0.62 3.93
N THR A 163 -5.02 0.91 4.02
CA THR A 163 -4.52 2.20 4.49
C THR A 163 -5.01 3.35 3.59
N ARG A 164 -4.97 3.17 2.26
CA ARG A 164 -5.55 4.13 1.29
C ARG A 164 -7.01 4.43 1.64
N LYS A 165 -7.84 3.40 1.82
CA LYS A 165 -9.26 3.56 2.19
C LYS A 165 -9.41 4.35 3.49
N SER A 166 -8.69 3.97 4.55
CA SER A 166 -8.75 4.67 5.84
C SER A 166 -8.35 6.15 5.72
N ILE A 167 -7.31 6.45 4.94
CA ILE A 167 -6.82 7.82 4.75
C ILE A 167 -7.83 8.69 3.99
N LEU A 168 -8.47 8.14 2.94
CA LEU A 168 -9.54 8.84 2.23
C LEU A 168 -10.72 9.18 3.15
N GLU A 169 -11.05 8.29 4.07
CA GLU A 169 -12.10 8.56 5.05
C GLU A 169 -11.69 9.61 6.08
N PHE A 170 -10.50 9.50 6.67
CA PHE A 170 -10.00 10.50 7.61
C PHE A 170 -9.89 11.89 7.00
N ALA A 171 -9.43 11.98 5.75
CA ALA A 171 -9.35 13.24 5.03
C ALA A 171 -10.73 13.90 4.86
N ARG A 172 -11.76 13.12 4.51
CA ARG A 172 -13.14 13.64 4.43
C ARG A 172 -13.66 14.08 5.80
N ASP A 173 -13.41 13.31 6.85
CA ASP A 173 -13.80 13.64 8.22
C ASP A 173 -13.11 14.92 8.72
N GLN A 174 -11.93 15.25 8.19
CA GLN A 174 -11.17 16.48 8.48
C GLN A 174 -11.53 17.67 7.56
N GLY A 175 -12.46 17.49 6.62
CA GLY A 175 -12.93 18.57 5.73
C GLY A 175 -12.14 18.77 4.44
N TYR A 176 -11.21 17.87 4.11
CA TYR A 176 -10.53 17.89 2.81
C TYR A 176 -11.45 17.43 1.68
N GLN A 177 -11.28 18.02 0.50
CA GLN A 177 -11.96 17.57 -0.72
C GLN A 177 -11.19 16.39 -1.32
N VAL A 178 -11.78 15.21 -1.26
CA VAL A 178 -11.12 13.96 -1.66
C VAL A 178 -11.63 13.48 -3.01
N GLU A 179 -10.71 13.30 -3.96
CA GLU A 179 -11.01 12.84 -5.32
C GLU A 179 -10.22 11.57 -5.68
N GLU A 180 -10.93 10.57 -6.19
CA GLU A 180 -10.33 9.36 -6.76
C GLU A 180 -10.40 9.46 -8.29
N ARG A 181 -9.31 9.87 -8.95
CA ARG A 181 -9.29 10.14 -10.40
C ARG A 181 -7.99 9.68 -11.07
N ALA A 182 -7.96 9.67 -12.40
CA ALA A 182 -6.71 9.58 -13.13
C ALA A 182 -5.90 10.87 -12.92
N ILE A 183 -4.60 10.72 -12.62
CA ILE A 183 -3.71 11.84 -12.29
C ILE A 183 -2.60 11.91 -13.35
N PRO A 184 -2.61 12.88 -14.27
CA PRO A 184 -1.50 13.11 -15.18
C PRO A 184 -0.20 13.34 -14.41
N VAL A 185 0.93 12.87 -14.96
CA VAL A 185 2.27 13.10 -14.40
C VAL A 185 2.57 14.59 -14.22
N ASP A 186 2.03 15.44 -15.09
CA ASP A 186 2.20 16.90 -15.04
C ASP A 186 1.57 17.54 -13.78
N ASP A 187 0.52 16.93 -13.20
CA ASP A 187 -0.13 17.43 -11.99
C ASP A 187 0.82 17.42 -10.77
N VAL A 188 1.87 16.59 -10.82
CA VAL A 188 2.90 16.50 -9.77
C VAL A 188 3.66 17.81 -9.61
N VAL A 189 3.80 18.59 -10.68
CA VAL A 189 4.56 19.86 -10.68
C VAL A 189 3.93 20.90 -9.76
N ASP A 190 2.60 20.92 -9.67
CA ASP A 190 1.85 21.92 -8.93
C ASP A 190 1.35 21.40 -7.56
N ALA A 191 1.85 20.26 -7.11
CA ALA A 191 1.48 19.66 -5.84
C ALA A 191 2.16 20.38 -4.66
N ASP A 192 1.40 20.67 -3.61
CA ASP A 192 1.95 21.19 -2.35
C ASP A 192 2.64 20.09 -1.55
N GLU A 193 2.09 18.88 -1.60
CA GLU A 193 2.56 17.70 -0.89
C GLU A 193 2.23 16.44 -1.69
N VAL A 194 3.13 15.46 -1.62
CA VAL A 194 2.90 14.10 -2.13
C VAL A 194 3.22 13.13 -1.01
N PHE A 195 2.39 12.10 -0.84
CA PHE A 195 2.64 11.05 0.15
C PHE A 195 2.19 9.68 -0.34
N CYS A 196 2.80 8.64 0.25
CA CYS A 196 2.50 7.25 -0.02
C CYS A 196 1.82 6.59 1.18
N THR A 197 0.95 5.61 0.92
CA THR A 197 0.29 4.84 1.97
C THR A 197 0.41 3.34 1.75
N GLY A 198 0.44 2.59 2.85
CA GLY A 198 0.48 1.13 2.86
C GLY A 198 0.68 0.59 4.26
N THR A 199 0.45 -0.72 4.47
CA THR A 199 0.48 -1.30 5.82
C THR A 199 1.85 -1.20 6.51
N ALA A 200 2.93 -1.45 5.77
CA ALA A 200 4.29 -1.38 6.33
C ALA A 200 4.80 0.06 6.47
N VAL A 201 4.42 0.93 5.52
CA VAL A 201 4.87 2.33 5.46
C VAL A 201 4.03 3.26 6.34
N GLY A 202 2.78 2.90 6.64
CA GLY A 202 1.80 3.82 7.22
C GLY A 202 1.43 4.90 6.23
N VAL A 203 1.83 6.14 6.53
CA VAL A 203 1.75 7.30 5.64
C VAL A 203 3.17 7.90 5.60
N ALA A 204 3.80 7.92 4.42
CA ALA A 204 5.15 8.45 4.27
C ALA A 204 5.16 9.64 3.31
N PRO A 205 5.76 10.79 3.70
CA PRO A 205 5.93 11.90 2.80
C PRO A 205 6.88 11.52 1.66
N VAL A 206 6.64 12.07 0.48
CA VAL A 206 7.55 12.05 -0.66
C VAL A 206 8.25 13.40 -0.71
N GLY A 207 9.58 13.39 -0.59
CA GLY A 207 10.40 14.60 -0.64
C GLY A 207 10.77 15.03 -2.05
N SER A 208 10.85 14.10 -2.99
CA SER A 208 11.02 14.43 -4.40
C SER A 208 10.53 13.36 -5.35
N ILE A 209 10.14 13.76 -6.55
CA ILE A 209 9.89 12.89 -7.69
C ILE A 209 10.80 13.35 -8.83
N THR A 210 11.57 12.43 -9.39
CA THR A 210 12.37 12.67 -10.59
C THR A 210 11.74 11.97 -11.78
N HIS A 211 11.49 12.74 -12.83
CA HIS A 211 11.01 12.26 -14.11
C HIS A 211 11.95 12.75 -15.20
N GLN A 212 12.60 11.81 -15.90
CA GLN A 212 13.68 12.12 -16.84
C GLN A 212 14.78 12.96 -16.14
N ASP A 213 15.15 14.12 -16.69
CA ASP A 213 16.16 15.02 -16.12
C ASP A 213 15.57 16.06 -15.15
N ARG A 214 14.25 16.02 -14.90
CA ARG A 214 13.56 16.97 -14.06
C ARG A 214 13.28 16.38 -12.68
N ARG A 215 13.83 17.00 -11.65
CA ARG A 215 13.52 16.71 -10.24
C ARG A 215 12.58 17.76 -9.68
N ILE A 216 11.48 17.31 -9.10
CA ILE A 216 10.50 18.13 -8.39
C ILE A 216 10.64 17.81 -6.91
N GLU A 217 10.77 18.84 -6.06
CA GLU A 217 10.90 18.69 -4.62
C GLU A 217 9.64 19.18 -3.91
N PHE A 218 9.25 18.48 -2.85
CA PHE A 218 8.05 18.77 -2.06
C PHE A 218 8.41 19.14 -0.64
N LYS A 219 7.49 19.83 0.03
CA LYS A 219 7.62 20.16 1.44
C LYS A 219 7.58 18.89 2.29
N THR A 220 8.59 18.71 3.14
CA THR A 220 8.71 17.54 4.05
C THR A 220 8.70 17.91 5.53
N GLU A 221 8.70 19.20 5.83
CA GLU A 221 8.75 19.75 7.18
C GLU A 221 7.56 20.67 7.50
N GLY A 222 7.39 21.01 8.77
CA GLY A 222 6.25 21.80 9.25
C GLY A 222 4.93 21.04 9.28
N ASN A 223 3.83 21.81 9.25
CA ASN A 223 2.46 21.30 9.20
C ASN A 223 2.20 20.73 7.80
N LEU A 224 2.07 19.41 7.74
CA LEU A 224 1.81 18.61 6.54
C LEU A 224 0.53 17.82 6.73
N VAL A 225 -0.23 17.67 5.65
CA VAL A 225 -1.47 16.90 5.61
C VAL A 225 -1.18 15.43 5.92
N CYS A 226 -0.12 14.84 5.35
CA CYS A 226 0.26 13.45 5.66
C CYS A 226 0.59 13.24 7.14
N LYS A 227 1.17 14.23 7.83
CA LYS A 227 1.51 14.10 9.27
C LYS A 227 0.26 14.09 10.13
N GLU A 228 -0.74 14.91 9.79
CA GLU A 228 -2.05 14.92 10.44
C GLU A 228 -2.77 13.59 10.26
N LEU A 229 -2.84 13.11 9.01
CA LEU A 229 -3.48 11.84 8.65
C LEU A 229 -2.75 10.64 9.28
N TYR A 230 -1.41 10.67 9.31
CA TYR A 230 -0.59 9.66 10.00
C TYR A 230 -0.89 9.62 11.50
N SER A 231 -0.96 10.79 12.15
CA SER A 231 -1.24 10.90 13.58
C SER A 231 -2.61 10.34 13.93
N THR A 232 -3.61 10.58 13.07
CA THR A 232 -4.96 10.02 13.21
C THR A 232 -4.95 8.49 13.07
N LEU A 233 -4.27 7.97 12.04
CA LEU A 233 -4.14 6.54 11.80
C LEU A 233 -3.46 5.82 12.99
N VAL A 234 -2.32 6.33 13.45
CA VAL A 234 -1.58 5.75 14.59
C VAL A 234 -2.34 5.91 15.89
N GLY A 235 -3.00 7.06 16.09
CA GLY A 235 -3.84 7.29 17.26
C GLY A 235 -4.95 6.25 17.38
N LEU A 236 -5.62 5.94 16.27
CA LEU A 236 -6.62 4.88 16.21
C LEU A 236 -6.00 3.50 16.47
N GLN A 237 -4.91 3.15 15.78
CA GLN A 237 -4.24 1.85 15.92
C GLN A 237 -3.72 1.57 17.33
N THR A 238 -3.36 2.63 18.07
CA THR A 238 -2.82 2.53 19.43
C THR A 238 -3.87 2.74 20.51
N GLY A 239 -5.14 2.94 20.14
CA GLY A 239 -6.24 3.18 21.09
C GLY A 239 -6.20 4.55 21.77
N ARG A 240 -5.40 5.50 21.28
CA ARG A 240 -5.37 6.89 21.77
C ARG A 240 -6.54 7.72 21.23
N ILE A 241 -7.07 7.32 20.08
CA ILE A 241 -8.27 7.87 19.48
C ILE A 241 -9.34 6.78 19.54
N GLU A 242 -10.54 7.18 19.98
CA GLU A 242 -11.71 6.29 20.03
C GLU A 242 -12.06 5.77 18.63
N ASP A 243 -12.25 4.46 18.52
CA ASP A 243 -12.65 3.82 17.28
C ASP A 243 -14.17 3.81 17.09
N LYS A 244 -14.67 4.87 16.48
CA LYS A 244 -16.10 5.02 16.17
C LYS A 244 -16.57 4.17 14.98
N LYS A 245 -15.64 3.54 14.23
CA LYS A 245 -15.94 2.81 12.98
C LYS A 245 -15.74 1.30 13.11
N GLY A 246 -15.32 0.81 14.29
CA GLY A 246 -15.11 -0.62 14.55
C GLY A 246 -14.00 -1.23 13.70
N TRP A 247 -12.93 -0.48 13.43
CA TRP A 247 -11.77 -0.93 12.65
C TRP A 247 -10.75 -1.72 13.48
N THR A 248 -10.74 -1.51 14.78
CA THR A 248 -9.89 -2.17 15.76
C THR A 248 -10.65 -3.32 16.41
N VAL A 249 -9.93 -4.40 16.71
CA VAL A 249 -10.49 -5.59 17.35
C VAL A 249 -9.54 -6.00 18.46
N GLU A 250 -10.08 -6.14 19.66
CA GLU A 250 -9.32 -6.67 20.79
C GLU A 250 -9.05 -8.16 20.60
N ILE A 251 -7.81 -8.57 20.91
CA ILE A 251 -7.38 -9.97 20.82
C ILE A 251 -7.23 -10.47 22.25
N HIS A 252 -8.19 -11.30 22.67
CA HIS A 252 -8.17 -12.03 23.94
C HIS A 252 -7.51 -13.41 23.78
#